data_AF-A0A6G6WXV7-F1
#
_entry.id   AF-A0A6G6WXV7-F1
#
_cell.length_a   1.000
_cell.length_b   1.000
_cell.length_c   1.000
_cell.angle_alpha   90.00
_cell.angle_beta   90.00
_cell.angle_gamma   90.00
#
_symmetry.space_group_name_H-M   'P 1'
#
loop_
_entity.id
_entity.type
_entity.pdbx_description
1 polymer ?
#
loop_
_entity_poly.entity_id
_entity_poly.type
_entity_poly.pdbx_seq_one_letter_code
_entity_poly.pdbx_strand_id
1 'polypeptide(L)'
;MKHYLRLEGLRLICISLAALLFAAVAISAGRHSDPELEALLPQTLGGIALTIESQAGPELATNSAAFDAFLKTLGKSRDDFTLASAYAAGGLKAAVGAWRVKGADPALLLPGFKAALQASSTTGLTNTEETLAKRTVTRIGDPGQLAQGPLYVFVRGNTLLFVQTPDRTLAEEALSKLPPPL
;
A
#
# COMPACT_ATOMS: atom_id res chain seq x y z
N MET A 1 15.00 -16.71 54.91
CA MET A 1 14.72 -17.25 53.56
C MET A 1 15.51 -16.45 52.54
N LYS A 2 16.30 -17.15 51.72
CA LYS A 2 17.18 -16.62 50.66
C LYS A 2 16.36 -16.23 49.43
N HIS A 3 16.52 -15.01 48.91
CA HIS A 3 16.19 -14.64 47.53
C HIS A 3 17.26 -13.65 47.05
N TYR A 4 18.25 -14.09 46.28
CA TYR A 4 18.30 -14.29 44.82
C TYR A 4 18.90 -13.07 44.12
N LEU A 5 20.05 -13.32 43.48
CA LEU A 5 20.86 -12.41 42.70
C LEU A 5 20.06 -11.75 41.57
N ARG A 6 20.37 -10.49 41.26
CA ARG A 6 20.22 -9.95 39.91
C ARG A 6 21.56 -9.41 39.44
N LEU A 7 22.14 -10.10 38.46
CA LEU A 7 23.37 -9.72 37.78
C LEU A 7 23.13 -8.43 36.97
N GLU A 8 23.90 -7.39 37.30
CA GLU A 8 24.18 -6.26 36.41
C GLU A 8 25.33 -6.68 35.49
N GLY A 9 25.04 -6.79 34.19
CA GLY A 9 26.00 -7.23 33.18
C GLY A 9 25.79 -6.47 31.87
N LEU A 10 25.85 -5.14 31.93
CA LEU A 10 25.79 -4.27 30.76
C LEU A 10 27.15 -4.30 30.03
N ARG A 11 27.30 -5.21 29.08
CA ARG A 11 28.44 -5.18 28.14
C ARG A 11 28.15 -4.18 27.03
N LEU A 12 28.67 -2.96 27.21
CA LEU A 12 28.92 -2.01 26.14
C LEU A 12 30.01 -2.59 25.23
N ILE A 13 29.62 -3.10 24.07
CA ILE A 13 30.56 -3.44 22.99
C ILE A 13 30.38 -2.36 21.92
N CYS A 14 31.26 -1.34 21.98
CA CYS A 14 31.53 -0.44 20.88
C CYS A 14 32.29 -1.24 19.81
N ILE A 15 31.62 -1.58 18.70
CA ILE A 15 32.30 -1.96 17.46
C ILE A 15 32.37 -0.71 16.59
N SER A 16 33.58 -0.16 16.50
CA SER A 16 33.98 0.81 15.49
C SER A 16 33.97 0.12 14.11
N LEU A 17 33.27 0.68 13.13
CA LEU A 17 33.43 0.28 11.72
C LEU A 17 33.87 1.50 10.90
N ALA A 18 35.16 1.56 10.62
CA ALA A 18 35.75 2.51 9.69
C ALA A 18 35.73 1.93 8.26
N ALA A 19 35.16 2.73 7.35
CA ALA A 19 35.37 2.86 5.92
C ALA A 19 35.87 1.67 5.08
N LEU A 20 35.02 1.26 4.14
CA LEU A 20 35.43 0.86 2.78
C LEU A 20 34.46 1.50 1.78
N LEU A 21 34.99 2.49 1.05
CA LEU A 21 34.36 3.16 -0.09
C LEU A 21 34.26 2.16 -1.25
N PHE A 22 33.10 1.56 -1.43
CA PHE A 22 32.62 1.21 -2.76
C PHE A 22 31.55 2.24 -3.12
N ALA A 23 31.83 3.08 -4.12
CA ALA A 23 30.78 3.74 -4.88
C ALA A 23 30.02 2.66 -5.65
N ALA A 24 29.14 1.95 -4.97
CA ALA A 24 28.08 1.23 -5.63
C ALA A 24 27.18 2.33 -6.23
N VAL A 25 27.25 2.48 -7.55
CA VAL A 25 26.10 3.00 -8.30
C VAL A 25 25.01 1.95 -8.08
N ALA A 26 24.28 2.08 -6.97
CA ALA A 26 23.02 1.40 -6.80
C ALA A 26 22.12 1.96 -7.90
N ILE A 27 22.03 1.22 -9.00
CA ILE A 27 21.09 1.53 -10.06
C ILE A 27 19.74 1.67 -9.36
N SER A 28 19.13 2.85 -9.51
CA SER A 28 17.79 3.21 -9.03
C SER A 28 16.70 2.38 -9.75
N ALA A 29 16.97 1.12 -10.11
CA ALA A 29 16.09 0.24 -10.85
C ALA A 29 14.85 -0.21 -10.05
N GLY A 30 14.86 -0.05 -8.72
CA GLY A 30 13.76 -0.50 -7.84
C GLY A 30 12.70 0.56 -7.50
N ARG A 31 12.78 1.76 -8.08
CA ARG A 31 11.75 2.80 -7.95
C ARG A 31 11.41 3.26 -9.36
N HIS A 32 10.12 3.29 -9.70
CA HIS A 32 9.60 3.53 -11.06
C HIS A 32 9.55 2.32 -11.98
N SER A 33 9.18 1.16 -11.43
CA SER A 33 8.98 -0.09 -12.19
C SER A 33 7.82 -0.06 -13.21
N ASP A 34 6.82 0.82 -13.03
CA ASP A 34 5.66 0.95 -13.93
C ASP A 34 5.21 2.42 -14.05
N PRO A 35 5.86 3.23 -14.92
CA PRO A 35 5.53 4.64 -15.12
C PRO A 35 4.10 4.87 -15.62
N GLU A 36 3.50 3.92 -16.34
CA GLU A 36 2.12 4.02 -16.80
C GLU A 36 1.13 3.91 -15.63
N LEU A 37 1.43 3.09 -14.62
CA LEU A 37 0.64 2.99 -13.41
C LEU A 37 0.77 4.24 -12.55
N GLU A 38 1.98 4.80 -12.45
CA GLU A 38 2.25 6.06 -11.74
C GLU A 38 1.48 7.25 -12.34
N ALA A 39 1.38 7.32 -13.66
CA ALA A 39 0.63 8.36 -14.36
C ALA A 39 -0.88 8.38 -14.02
N LEU A 40 -1.42 7.31 -13.41
CA LEU A 40 -2.80 7.28 -12.94
C LEU A 40 -2.97 8.01 -11.60
N LEU A 41 -1.89 8.28 -10.86
CA LEU A 41 -1.94 8.81 -9.51
C LEU A 41 -1.87 10.35 -9.49
N PRO A 42 -2.53 11.00 -8.52
CA PRO A 42 -2.50 12.46 -8.42
C PRO A 42 -1.10 12.96 -8.03
N GLN A 43 -0.67 14.06 -8.62
CA GLN A 43 0.59 14.74 -8.24
C GLN A 43 0.43 15.63 -7.01
N THR A 44 -0.80 16.01 -6.66
CA THR A 44 -1.10 16.84 -5.49
C THR A 44 -2.34 16.35 -4.75
N LEU A 45 -2.37 16.54 -3.44
CA LEU A 45 -3.55 16.29 -2.60
C LEU A 45 -3.58 17.27 -1.43
N GLY A 46 -4.71 17.92 -1.17
CA GLY A 46 -4.81 18.95 -0.14
C GLY A 46 -3.84 20.12 -0.36
N GLY A 47 -3.50 20.42 -1.62
CA GLY A 47 -2.49 21.43 -1.98
C GLY A 47 -1.03 21.00 -1.76
N ILE A 48 -0.77 19.79 -1.30
CA ILE A 48 0.58 19.26 -1.07
C ILE A 48 1.03 18.41 -2.26
N ALA A 49 2.27 18.60 -2.72
CA ALA A 49 2.89 17.75 -3.74
C ALA A 49 3.17 16.34 -3.20
N LEU A 50 2.86 15.33 -3.99
CA LEU A 50 3.05 13.93 -3.64
C LEU A 50 4.33 13.38 -4.30
N THR A 51 5.05 12.55 -3.55
CA THR A 51 6.04 11.62 -4.08
C THR A 51 5.30 10.46 -4.69
N ILE A 52 5.61 10.14 -5.96
CA ILE A 52 5.03 9.02 -6.68
C ILE A 52 6.15 8.02 -6.97
N GLU A 53 5.91 6.75 -6.68
CA GLU A 53 6.82 5.66 -7.01
C GLU A 53 6.06 4.35 -7.22
N SER A 54 6.68 3.44 -7.97
CA SER A 54 6.17 2.10 -8.22
C SER A 54 7.24 1.04 -8.02
N GLN A 55 6.82 -0.11 -7.50
CA GLN A 55 7.66 -1.28 -7.20
C GLN A 55 7.06 -2.55 -7.82
N ALA A 56 7.91 -3.37 -8.43
CA ALA A 56 7.51 -4.67 -8.94
C ALA A 56 7.25 -5.64 -7.77
N GLY A 57 6.32 -6.58 -7.93
CA GLY A 57 5.92 -7.50 -6.87
C GLY A 57 7.07 -8.27 -6.20
N PRO A 58 8.09 -8.77 -6.92
CA PRO A 58 9.25 -9.44 -6.31
C PRO A 58 10.11 -8.53 -5.43
N GLU A 59 10.05 -7.21 -5.63
CA GLU A 59 10.83 -6.22 -4.89
C GLU A 59 10.11 -5.73 -3.63
N LEU A 60 8.82 -6.05 -3.46
CA LEU A 60 8.06 -5.66 -2.28
C LEU A 60 8.63 -6.33 -1.03
N ALA A 61 9.04 -5.51 -0.07
CA ALA A 61 9.57 -5.98 1.22
C ALA A 61 8.55 -6.82 2.03
N THR A 62 7.25 -6.66 1.76
CA THR A 62 6.20 -7.38 2.48
C THR A 62 6.06 -8.82 1.98
N ASN A 63 6.35 -9.78 2.87
CA ASN A 63 6.02 -11.19 2.70
C ASN A 63 4.67 -11.48 3.39
N SER A 64 3.60 -11.63 2.60
CA SER A 64 2.23 -11.86 3.11
C SER A 64 1.62 -13.08 2.41
N ALA A 65 1.39 -14.14 3.19
CA ALA A 65 0.74 -15.35 2.69
C ALA A 65 -0.68 -15.09 2.16
N ALA A 66 -1.41 -14.13 2.75
CA ALA A 66 -2.74 -13.74 2.27
C ALA A 66 -2.67 -13.06 0.89
N PHE A 67 -1.67 -12.21 0.67
CA PHE A 67 -1.42 -11.59 -0.63
C PHE A 67 -1.01 -12.64 -1.68
N ASP A 68 -0.10 -13.55 -1.34
CA ASP A 68 0.34 -14.61 -2.26
C ASP A 68 -0.82 -15.57 -2.59
N ALA A 69 -1.68 -15.88 -1.63
CA ALA A 69 -2.89 -16.67 -1.85
C ALA A 69 -3.87 -15.94 -2.78
N PHE A 70 -4.05 -14.63 -2.62
CA PHE A 70 -4.85 -13.81 -3.54
C PHE A 70 -4.32 -13.85 -4.97
N LEU A 71 -3.01 -13.67 -5.18
CA LEU A 71 -2.44 -13.79 -6.53
C LEU A 71 -2.68 -15.19 -7.11
N LYS A 72 -2.52 -16.22 -6.28
CA LYS A 72 -2.77 -17.61 -6.70
C LYS A 72 -4.23 -17.87 -7.11
N THR A 73 -5.23 -17.27 -6.44
CA THR A 73 -6.64 -17.42 -6.87
C THR A 73 -6.91 -16.80 -8.24
N LEU A 74 -6.11 -15.82 -8.65
CA LEU A 74 -6.14 -15.22 -9.98
C LEU A 74 -5.31 -16.00 -11.02
N GLY A 75 -4.61 -17.07 -10.61
CA GLY A 75 -3.64 -17.77 -11.45
C GLY A 75 -2.39 -16.93 -11.76
N LYS A 76 -1.99 -16.06 -10.83
CA LYS A 76 -0.90 -15.09 -10.96
C LYS A 76 0.19 -15.30 -9.93
N SER A 77 1.36 -14.71 -10.17
CA SER A 77 2.46 -14.62 -9.21
C SER A 77 2.79 -13.16 -8.89
N ARG A 78 3.78 -12.94 -8.02
CA ARG A 78 4.32 -11.61 -7.75
C ARG A 78 4.94 -10.98 -9.01
N ASP A 79 5.40 -11.76 -9.97
CA ASP A 79 5.96 -11.25 -11.24
C ASP A 79 4.88 -10.58 -12.12
N ASP A 80 3.61 -10.91 -11.88
CA ASP A 80 2.47 -10.28 -12.55
C ASP A 80 1.96 -9.03 -11.82
N PHE A 81 2.56 -8.68 -10.68
CA PHE A 81 2.06 -7.63 -9.79
C PHE A 81 2.94 -6.38 -9.82
N THR A 82 2.30 -5.21 -9.81
CA THR A 82 2.97 -3.93 -9.56
C THR A 82 2.13 -3.06 -8.63
N LEU A 83 2.79 -2.43 -7.67
CA LEU A 83 2.21 -1.41 -6.79
C LEU A 83 2.77 -0.04 -7.18
N ALA A 84 1.89 0.93 -7.45
CA ALA A 84 2.25 2.34 -7.44
C ALA A 84 1.62 3.03 -6.22
N SER A 85 2.36 3.95 -5.61
CA SER A 85 1.91 4.75 -4.46
C SER A 85 2.21 6.22 -4.70
N ALA A 86 1.30 7.09 -4.24
CA ALA A 86 1.46 8.53 -4.15
C ALA A 86 1.23 8.97 -2.71
N TYR A 87 2.23 9.58 -2.09
CA TYR A 87 2.22 9.97 -0.68
C TYR A 87 3.00 11.26 -0.45
N ALA A 88 2.67 12.02 0.60
CA ALA A 88 3.39 13.24 0.93
C ALA A 88 4.58 12.95 1.85
N ALA A 89 5.69 13.67 1.67
CA ALA A 89 6.72 13.77 2.68
C ALA A 89 6.23 14.69 3.81
N GLY A 90 5.59 14.14 4.85
CA GLY A 90 5.12 14.93 5.99
C GLY A 90 3.87 14.38 6.70
N GLY A 91 3.11 15.27 7.34
CA GLY A 91 1.97 14.93 8.20
C GLY A 91 0.64 14.71 7.49
N LEU A 92 0.59 14.70 6.15
CA LEU A 92 -0.64 14.40 5.42
C LEU A 92 -1.02 12.94 5.67
N LYS A 93 -2.17 12.72 6.33
CA LYS A 93 -2.67 11.38 6.64
C LYS A 93 -3.44 10.80 5.45
N ALA A 94 -2.81 10.75 4.28
CA ALA A 94 -3.43 10.20 3.09
C ALA A 94 -2.37 9.54 2.19
N ALA A 95 -2.72 8.37 1.66
CA ALA A 95 -1.98 7.71 0.58
C ALA A 95 -2.96 7.35 -0.53
N VAL A 96 -2.53 7.53 -1.77
CA VAL A 96 -3.25 7.06 -2.97
C VAL A 96 -2.42 5.97 -3.59
N GLY A 97 -3.03 4.87 -4.01
CA GLY A 97 -2.29 3.77 -4.60
C GLY A 97 -3.04 3.05 -5.70
N ALA A 98 -2.26 2.27 -6.45
CA ALA A 98 -2.76 1.42 -7.51
C ALA A 98 -2.09 0.05 -7.43
N TRP A 99 -2.90 -1.01 -7.42
CA TRP A 99 -2.46 -2.40 -7.54
C TRP A 99 -2.82 -2.90 -8.93
N ARG A 100 -1.81 -3.20 -9.76
CA ARG A 100 -2.00 -3.80 -11.07
C ARG A 100 -1.65 -5.28 -10.99
N VAL A 101 -2.54 -6.13 -11.53
CA VAL A 101 -2.26 -7.56 -11.73
C VAL A 101 -2.40 -7.88 -13.21
N LYS A 102 -1.30 -8.18 -13.90
CA LYS A 102 -1.28 -8.35 -15.35
C LYS A 102 -2.17 -9.51 -15.80
N GLY A 103 -3.16 -9.19 -16.65
CA GLY A 103 -4.09 -10.18 -17.19
C GLY A 103 -4.97 -10.87 -16.14
N ALA A 104 -5.18 -10.26 -14.98
CA ALA A 104 -6.20 -10.71 -14.03
C ALA A 104 -7.60 -10.36 -14.54
N ASP A 105 -8.57 -11.19 -14.19
CA ASP A 105 -9.99 -10.89 -14.40
C ASP A 105 -10.41 -9.73 -13.47
N PRO A 106 -10.87 -8.59 -14.02
CA PRO A 106 -11.35 -7.45 -13.23
C PRO A 106 -12.43 -7.82 -12.20
N ALA A 107 -13.29 -8.79 -12.53
CA ALA A 107 -14.39 -9.22 -11.66
C ALA A 107 -13.88 -9.90 -10.37
N LEU A 108 -12.66 -10.45 -10.39
CA LEU A 108 -12.07 -11.15 -9.25
C LEU A 108 -11.19 -10.26 -8.37
N LEU A 109 -10.79 -9.09 -8.86
CA LEU A 109 -9.85 -8.22 -8.15
C LEU A 109 -10.38 -7.72 -6.81
N LEU A 110 -11.51 -7.01 -6.80
CA LEU A 110 -12.04 -6.42 -5.57
C LEU A 110 -12.46 -7.48 -4.53
N PRO A 111 -13.19 -8.56 -4.89
CA PRO A 111 -13.49 -9.63 -3.94
C PRO A 111 -12.23 -10.26 -3.35
N GLY A 112 -11.23 -10.57 -4.18
CA GLY A 112 -9.96 -11.15 -3.75
C GLY A 112 -9.16 -10.20 -2.84
N PHE A 113 -9.12 -8.92 -3.18
CA PHE A 113 -8.47 -7.89 -2.38
C PHE A 113 -9.09 -7.74 -0.98
N LYS A 114 -10.44 -7.68 -0.89
CA LYS A 114 -11.15 -7.65 0.39
C LYS A 114 -10.81 -8.88 1.25
N ALA A 115 -10.79 -10.06 0.65
CA ALA A 115 -10.44 -11.30 1.34
C ALA A 115 -8.98 -11.28 1.85
N ALA A 116 -8.03 -10.80 1.03
CA ALA A 116 -6.63 -10.68 1.42
C ALA A 116 -6.42 -9.66 2.56
N LEU A 117 -7.10 -8.51 2.51
CA LEU A 117 -7.08 -7.51 3.57
C LEU A 117 -7.65 -8.07 4.88
N GLN A 118 -8.82 -8.73 4.81
CA GLN A 118 -9.43 -9.32 6.00
C GLN A 118 -8.54 -10.40 6.61
N ALA A 119 -7.92 -11.24 5.80
CA ALA A 119 -7.00 -12.28 6.27
C ALA A 119 -5.70 -11.72 6.86
N SER A 120 -5.31 -10.50 6.47
CA SER A 120 -4.15 -9.79 7.01
C SER A 120 -4.48 -8.93 8.24
N SER A 121 -5.75 -8.87 8.64
CA SER A 121 -6.24 -8.06 9.76
C SER A 121 -6.64 -8.95 10.93
N THR A 122 -6.27 -8.54 12.15
CA THR A 122 -6.75 -9.15 13.40
C THR A 122 -8.14 -8.63 13.80
N THR A 123 -8.62 -7.57 13.14
CA THR A 123 -9.93 -6.95 13.36
C THR A 123 -10.84 -7.27 12.18
N GLY A 124 -12.11 -7.55 12.44
CA GLY A 124 -13.14 -7.67 11.40
C GLY A 124 -13.31 -6.33 10.68
N LEU A 125 -13.04 -6.30 9.38
CA LEU A 125 -13.15 -5.11 8.55
C LEU A 125 -14.55 -5.00 7.98
N THR A 126 -15.20 -3.85 8.16
CA THR A 126 -16.46 -3.57 7.49
C THR A 126 -16.24 -3.26 6.01
N ASN A 127 -17.24 -3.52 5.19
CA ASN A 127 -17.22 -3.24 3.76
C ASN A 127 -18.55 -2.57 3.40
N THR A 128 -18.49 -1.34 2.90
CA THR A 128 -19.69 -0.54 2.56
C THR A 128 -19.51 0.06 1.17
N GLU A 129 -20.54 -0.03 0.32
CA GLU A 129 -20.56 0.74 -0.93
C GLU A 129 -20.97 2.19 -0.65
N GLU A 130 -20.23 3.13 -1.22
CA GLU A 130 -20.50 4.55 -1.06
C GLU A 130 -20.32 5.30 -2.39
N THR A 131 -21.00 6.44 -2.52
CA THR A 131 -20.75 7.37 -3.63
C THR A 131 -19.86 8.50 -3.13
N LEU A 132 -18.70 8.68 -3.76
CA LEU A 132 -17.75 9.78 -3.52
C LEU A 132 -17.27 10.33 -4.86
N ALA A 133 -17.12 11.65 -4.99
CA ALA A 133 -16.70 12.28 -6.24
C ALA A 133 -17.55 11.86 -7.46
N LYS A 134 -18.85 11.59 -7.27
CA LYS A 134 -19.81 11.05 -8.27
C LYS A 134 -19.49 9.63 -8.76
N ARG A 135 -18.83 8.82 -7.92
CA ARG A 135 -18.36 7.48 -8.27
C ARG A 135 -18.71 6.49 -7.17
N THR A 136 -19.14 5.29 -7.56
CA THR A 136 -19.30 4.18 -6.61
C THR A 136 -17.94 3.62 -6.23
N VAL A 137 -17.67 3.55 -4.94
CA VAL A 137 -16.45 2.96 -4.36
C VAL A 137 -16.84 2.02 -3.23
N THR A 138 -16.00 1.02 -2.95
CA THR A 138 -16.11 0.22 -1.73
C THR A 138 -15.22 0.84 -0.66
N ARG A 139 -15.82 1.27 0.45
CA ARG A 139 -15.10 1.60 1.67
C ARG A 139 -14.83 0.34 2.48
N ILE A 140 -13.56 0.09 2.81
CA ILE A 140 -13.09 -1.05 3.59
C ILE A 140 -12.52 -0.53 4.91
N GLY A 141 -13.05 -1.03 6.01
CA GLY A 141 -12.76 -0.58 7.36
C GLY A 141 -13.58 0.66 7.77
N ASP A 142 -14.01 0.69 9.02
CA ASP A 142 -14.50 1.88 9.71
C ASP A 142 -13.33 2.65 10.37
N PRO A 143 -13.55 3.91 10.77
CA PRO A 143 -12.57 4.65 11.56
C PRO A 143 -12.08 3.83 12.77
N GLY A 144 -10.75 3.69 12.89
CA GLY A 144 -10.10 2.92 13.95
C GLY A 144 -9.87 1.44 13.64
N GLN A 145 -10.44 0.88 12.56
CA GLN A 145 -10.18 -0.52 12.18
C GLN A 145 -8.88 -0.71 11.40
N LEU A 146 -8.37 0.35 10.77
CA LEU A 146 -7.13 0.38 10.01
C LEU A 146 -6.26 1.55 10.48
N ALA A 147 -4.94 1.34 10.51
CA ALA A 147 -3.99 2.29 11.10
C ALA A 147 -4.00 3.68 10.44
N GLN A 148 -4.23 3.74 9.12
CA GLN A 148 -4.26 4.99 8.35
C GLN A 148 -5.70 5.41 7.95
N GLY A 149 -6.70 4.86 8.64
CA GLY A 149 -8.11 5.08 8.31
C GLY A 149 -8.62 4.14 7.21
N PRO A 150 -9.90 4.31 6.83
CA PRO A 150 -10.56 3.49 5.82
C PRO A 150 -9.85 3.53 4.47
N LEU A 151 -9.94 2.43 3.72
CA LEU A 151 -9.61 2.40 2.30
C LEU A 151 -10.87 2.65 1.48
N TYR A 152 -10.77 3.47 0.43
CA TYR A 152 -11.81 3.66 -0.58
C TYR A 152 -11.29 3.12 -1.90
N VAL A 153 -11.92 2.05 -2.41
CA VAL A 153 -11.36 1.22 -3.48
C VAL A 153 -12.34 1.08 -4.63
N PHE A 154 -11.83 1.06 -5.87
CA PHE A 154 -12.59 0.69 -7.06
C PHE A 154 -11.69 -0.03 -8.07
N VAL A 155 -12.33 -0.76 -8.99
CA VAL A 155 -11.66 -1.49 -10.07
C VAL A 155 -11.67 -0.65 -11.35
N ARG A 156 -10.56 -0.66 -12.08
CA ARG A 156 -10.42 -0.13 -13.44
C ARG A 156 -9.60 -1.10 -14.29
N GLY A 157 -10.27 -1.89 -15.12
CA GLY A 157 -9.61 -2.97 -15.87
C GLY A 157 -8.90 -3.93 -14.90
N ASN A 158 -7.63 -4.22 -15.15
CA ASN A 158 -6.83 -5.11 -14.29
C ASN A 158 -6.14 -4.39 -13.11
N THR A 159 -6.62 -3.20 -12.73
CA THR A 159 -6.04 -2.36 -11.68
C THR A 159 -7.07 -2.05 -10.60
N LEU A 160 -6.70 -2.21 -9.33
CA LEU A 160 -7.41 -1.63 -8.19
C LEU A 160 -6.80 -0.27 -7.87
N LEU A 161 -7.63 0.76 -7.82
CA LEU A 161 -7.23 2.10 -7.41
C LEU A 161 -7.84 2.37 -6.03
N PHE A 162 -7.03 2.90 -5.11
CA PHE A 162 -7.48 3.14 -3.75
C PHE A 162 -6.93 4.42 -3.15
N VAL A 163 -7.68 4.94 -2.18
CA VAL A 163 -7.25 6.02 -1.28
C VAL A 163 -7.37 5.52 0.14
N GLN A 164 -6.33 5.68 0.95
CA GLN A 164 -6.36 5.39 2.38
C GLN A 164 -6.18 6.67 3.18
N THR A 165 -7.20 7.05 3.95
CA THR A 165 -7.16 8.27 4.77
C THR A 165 -8.28 8.28 5.81
N PRO A 166 -8.09 8.86 7.00
CA PRO A 166 -9.19 9.14 7.93
C PRO A 166 -9.99 10.39 7.54
N ASP A 167 -9.51 11.20 6.60
CA ASP A 167 -10.18 12.44 6.16
C ASP A 167 -11.01 12.17 4.90
N ARG A 168 -12.33 12.19 5.05
CA ARG A 168 -13.28 11.97 3.94
C ARG A 168 -13.12 13.02 2.83
N THR A 169 -12.77 14.26 3.16
CA THR A 169 -12.60 15.33 2.17
C THR A 169 -11.39 15.06 1.28
N LEU A 170 -10.29 14.60 1.87
CA LEU A 170 -9.11 14.16 1.11
C LEU A 170 -9.40 12.91 0.27
N ALA A 171 -10.22 11.98 0.78
CA ALA A 171 -10.66 10.84 -0.01
C ALA A 171 -11.42 11.27 -1.26
N GLU A 172 -12.38 12.19 -1.11
CA GLU A 172 -13.17 12.72 -2.22
C GLU A 172 -12.31 13.51 -3.23
N GLU A 173 -11.41 14.37 -2.75
CA GLU A 173 -10.47 15.09 -3.61
C GLU A 173 -9.60 14.11 -4.41
N ALA A 174 -8.98 13.13 -3.75
CA ALA A 174 -8.14 12.13 -4.42
C ALA A 174 -8.94 11.34 -5.47
N LEU A 175 -10.14 10.86 -5.11
CA LEU A 175 -11.01 10.11 -6.03
C LEU A 175 -11.45 10.93 -7.26
N SER A 176 -11.61 12.25 -7.11
CA SER A 176 -11.94 13.15 -8.22
C SER A 176 -10.78 13.35 -9.21
N LYS A 177 -9.54 13.13 -8.76
CA LYS A 177 -8.32 13.25 -9.56
C LYS A 177 -7.90 11.94 -10.22
N LEU A 178 -8.42 10.80 -9.76
CA LEU A 178 -8.16 9.49 -10.35
C LEU A 178 -8.98 9.29 -11.63
N PRO A 179 -8.48 8.49 -12.59
CA PRO A 179 -9.24 8.16 -13.79
C PRO A 179 -10.54 7.44 -13.44
N PRO A 180 -11.61 7.62 -14.24
CA PRO A 180 -12.88 6.94 -14.00
C PRO A 180 -12.73 5.42 -14.18
N PRO A 181 -13.65 4.62 -13.61
CA PRO A 181 -13.82 3.22 -13.98
C PRO A 181 -13.99 3.08 -15.51
N LEU A 182 -13.57 1.93 -16.06
CA LEU A 182 -13.76 1.59 -17.48
C LEU A 182 -15.17 1.07 -17.73
#